data_AF-A0A2I2ZSP1-F1
#
_entry.id   AF-A0A2I2ZSP1-F1
#
_cell.length_a   1.000
_cell.length_b   1.000
_cell.length_c   1.000
_cell.angle_alpha   90.00
_cell.angle_beta   90.00
_cell.angle_gamma   90.00
#
_symmetry.space_group_name_H-M   'P 1'
#
loop_
_entity.id
_entity.type
_entity.pdbx_description
1 polymer ?
#
loop_
_entity_poly.entity_id
_entity_poly.type
_entity_poly.pdbx_seq_one_letter_code
_entity_poly.pdbx_strand_id
1 'polypeptide(L)'
;MKGELMDGEQTSRSGVPAQVQSEITSANTEDDDDDDDEDDDDEEENAEDRNPGLSKERVRASLSDLSSLDDVEGMSVRQLKEILARNFVNYSGCCEKWELVEKVNRLYKENEENQKSYGERLQLQDEEDDSLCRICMDAVIDCVLLECGHMVTCTKCGKRMSECPICRQYVVRAVHVFKS
;
A
#
# COMPACT_ATOMS: atom_id res chain seq x y z
N MET A 1 -78.81 -17.60 -26.03
CA MET A 1 -78.74 -16.42 -25.14
C MET A 1 -77.24 -16.16 -24.96
N LYS A 2 -76.58 -15.35 -25.80
CA LYS A 2 -76.62 -13.88 -25.99
C LYS A 2 -76.13 -13.12 -24.75
N GLY A 3 -75.07 -12.31 -24.93
CA GLY A 3 -74.47 -11.34 -23.99
C GLY A 3 -72.97 -11.63 -23.75
N GLU A 4 -72.00 -11.18 -24.55
CA GLU A 4 -71.51 -9.80 -24.85
C GLU A 4 -70.71 -9.16 -23.69
N LEU A 5 -69.38 -8.99 -23.87
CA LEU A 5 -68.60 -7.72 -23.92
C LEU A 5 -68.58 -6.93 -22.60
N MET A 6 -67.41 -6.58 -22.05
CA MET A 6 -66.70 -5.33 -22.38
C MET A 6 -65.20 -5.38 -22.08
N ASP A 7 -64.47 -4.70 -22.97
CA ASP A 7 -63.06 -4.40 -23.04
C ASP A 7 -62.53 -3.47 -21.92
N GLY A 8 -61.21 -3.54 -21.71
CA GLY A 8 -60.46 -2.58 -20.90
C GLY A 8 -58.97 -2.62 -21.25
N GLU A 9 -58.59 -1.78 -22.22
CA GLU A 9 -57.23 -1.52 -22.70
C GLU A 9 -56.21 -1.18 -21.60
N GLN A 10 -55.00 -1.72 -21.74
CA GLN A 10 -53.80 -0.88 -21.94
C GLN A 10 -52.62 -1.70 -22.49
N THR A 11 -52.29 -1.35 -23.73
CA THR A 11 -51.04 -1.55 -24.48
C THR A 11 -49.84 -1.01 -23.67
N SER A 12 -48.57 -1.39 -23.82
CA SER A 12 -47.75 -1.62 -25.02
C SER A 12 -46.39 -2.14 -24.52
N ARG A 13 -45.92 -3.32 -24.94
CA ARG A 13 -44.99 -3.58 -26.07
C ARG A 13 -43.53 -3.12 -25.89
N SER A 14 -42.70 -4.15 -25.72
CA SER A 14 -41.36 -4.42 -26.24
C SER A 14 -40.77 -3.47 -27.29
N GLY A 15 -39.45 -3.26 -27.21
CA GLY A 15 -38.63 -2.78 -28.33
C GLY A 15 -37.13 -2.74 -27.99
N VAL A 16 -36.36 -3.64 -28.59
CA VAL A 16 -34.92 -3.49 -28.90
C VAL A 16 -34.83 -2.78 -30.25
N PRO A 17 -33.88 -1.86 -30.51
CA PRO A 17 -32.83 -2.19 -31.48
C PRO A 17 -31.46 -1.49 -31.27
N ALA A 18 -30.45 -2.03 -31.98
CA ALA A 18 -29.05 -1.60 -32.07
C ALA A 18 -28.80 -0.48 -33.10
N GLN A 19 -27.77 0.36 -32.92
CA GLN A 19 -27.07 1.16 -33.95
C GLN A 19 -25.63 1.54 -33.47
N VAL A 20 -24.53 1.07 -34.08
CA VAL A 20 -23.67 1.59 -35.19
C VAL A 20 -22.88 2.93 -35.00
N GLN A 21 -21.55 2.77 -35.00
CA GLN A 21 -20.37 3.57 -35.50
C GLN A 21 -20.43 5.08 -35.80
N SER A 22 -19.35 5.78 -35.37
CA SER A 22 -18.60 6.84 -36.10
C SER A 22 -17.25 7.07 -35.39
N GLU A 23 -16.11 6.65 -35.94
CA GLU A 23 -15.18 7.39 -36.82
C GLU A 23 -14.28 8.45 -36.14
N ILE A 24 -12.98 8.18 -36.30
CA ILE A 24 -11.71 8.91 -36.14
C ILE A 24 -11.69 10.45 -36.29
N THR A 25 -10.87 11.12 -35.46
CA THR A 25 -9.89 12.14 -35.93
C THR A 25 -8.67 12.18 -35.00
N SER A 26 -7.49 11.99 -35.58
CA SER A 26 -6.17 12.21 -34.99
C SER A 26 -5.90 13.70 -34.75
N ALA A 27 -5.18 14.01 -33.68
CA ALA A 27 -4.33 15.19 -33.61
C ALA A 27 -3.04 14.78 -32.89
N ASN A 28 -1.99 14.58 -33.68
CA ASN A 28 -0.61 14.69 -33.22
C ASN A 28 -0.35 16.19 -32.99
N THR A 29 0.17 16.55 -31.83
CA THR A 29 1.09 17.68 -31.71
C THR A 29 2.38 17.11 -31.15
N GLU A 30 3.35 17.03 -32.04
CA GLU A 30 4.76 17.05 -31.71
C GLU A 30 5.00 18.43 -31.09
N ASP A 31 5.35 18.48 -29.82
CA ASP A 31 6.00 19.64 -29.21
C ASP A 31 7.28 19.09 -28.58
N ASP A 32 8.35 19.21 -29.36
CA ASP A 32 9.72 19.26 -28.90
C ASP A 32 9.86 20.46 -27.97
N ASP A 33 10.11 20.21 -26.69
CA ASP A 33 10.74 21.19 -25.81
C ASP A 33 12.03 20.54 -25.28
N ASP A 34 13.12 20.84 -26.00
CA ASP A 34 14.46 20.94 -25.43
C ASP A 34 14.37 21.92 -24.25
N ASP A 35 14.56 21.44 -23.02
CA ASP A 35 14.98 22.31 -21.92
C ASP A 35 16.31 21.77 -21.41
N ASP A 36 17.33 22.58 -21.69
CA ASP A 36 18.72 22.44 -21.33
C ASP A 36 18.88 22.06 -19.84
N ASP A 37 19.52 20.92 -19.57
CA ASP A 37 20.20 20.68 -18.30
C ASP A 37 21.38 21.68 -18.22
N GLU A 38 21.10 22.92 -17.83
CA GLU A 38 22.10 23.85 -17.30
C GLU A 38 22.63 23.25 -15.99
N ASP A 39 23.67 22.42 -16.13
CA ASP A 39 24.61 22.11 -15.05
C ASP A 39 25.25 23.44 -14.59
N ASP A 40 24.56 24.15 -13.70
CA ASP A 40 25.11 25.30 -12.99
C ASP A 40 26.06 24.76 -11.90
N ASP A 41 27.26 24.40 -12.34
CA ASP A 41 28.45 24.25 -11.51
C ASP A 41 28.80 25.62 -10.91
N ASP A 42 28.08 26.02 -9.86
CA ASP A 42 28.54 27.08 -8.95
C ASP A 42 29.68 26.53 -8.09
N GLU A 43 30.89 26.55 -8.67
CA GLU A 43 32.15 26.54 -7.94
C GLU A 43 32.30 27.87 -7.16
N GLU A 44 31.87 27.92 -5.90
CA GLU A 44 32.52 28.80 -4.93
C GLU A 44 33.70 28.06 -4.28
N GLU A 45 34.87 28.34 -4.83
CA GLU A 45 36.17 27.97 -4.27
C GLU A 45 36.36 28.54 -2.85
N ASN A 46 36.55 27.66 -1.88
CA ASN A 46 37.39 27.98 -0.73
C ASN A 46 38.56 26.99 -0.73
N ALA A 47 39.63 27.41 -1.40
CA ALA A 47 40.88 26.68 -1.49
C ALA A 47 41.61 26.71 -0.14
N GLU A 48 41.78 25.54 0.50
CA GLU A 48 42.98 25.16 1.26
C GLU A 48 42.90 23.69 1.74
N ASP A 49 43.37 22.76 0.90
CA ASP A 49 44.37 21.70 1.20
C ASP A 49 44.24 20.50 0.25
N ARG A 50 45.36 20.12 -0.40
CA ARG A 50 45.45 19.08 -1.45
C ARG A 50 45.60 17.69 -0.82
N ASN A 51 44.72 16.73 -1.18
CA ASN A 51 45.11 15.32 -1.36
C ASN A 51 44.15 14.56 -2.31
N PRO A 52 44.63 13.64 -3.18
CA PRO A 52 43.87 13.13 -4.33
C PRO A 52 43.18 11.79 -4.05
N GLY A 53 42.07 11.56 -4.76
CA GLY A 53 41.67 10.23 -5.22
C GLY A 53 40.99 9.30 -4.22
N LEU A 54 39.72 9.57 -3.90
CA LEU A 54 38.69 8.54 -3.71
C LEU A 54 37.36 9.21 -4.04
N SER A 55 36.67 8.76 -5.09
CA SER A 55 35.27 9.10 -5.35
C SER A 55 34.43 8.59 -4.18
N LYS A 56 34.33 9.37 -3.10
CA LYS A 56 33.31 9.16 -2.08
C LYS A 56 31.98 9.40 -2.79
N GLU A 57 31.30 8.33 -3.21
CA GLU A 57 29.89 8.39 -3.57
C GLU A 57 29.19 9.14 -2.44
N ARG A 58 28.79 10.39 -2.71
CA ARG A 58 28.02 11.17 -1.74
C ARG A 58 26.66 10.48 -1.64
N VAL A 59 26.49 9.71 -0.57
CA VAL A 59 25.19 9.13 -0.22
C VAL A 59 24.23 10.31 -0.03
N ARG A 60 23.29 10.50 -0.97
CA ARG A 60 22.33 11.61 -0.88
C ARG A 60 21.48 11.43 0.39
N ALA A 61 21.01 12.52 0.98
CA ALA A 61 20.27 12.49 2.26
C ALA A 61 18.87 11.86 2.12
N SER A 62 18.46 11.02 3.08
CA SER A 62 17.15 10.34 3.11
C SER A 62 16.39 10.62 4.40
N LEU A 63 15.07 10.38 4.40
CA LEU A 63 14.26 10.46 5.63
C LEU A 63 14.70 9.46 6.69
N SER A 64 15.24 8.31 6.26
CA SER A 64 15.71 7.25 7.15
C SER A 64 16.94 7.67 7.97
N ASP A 65 17.65 8.72 7.55
CA ASP A 65 18.83 9.24 8.24
C ASP A 65 18.48 10.18 9.41
N LEU A 66 17.19 10.53 9.57
CA LEU A 66 16.70 11.43 10.61
C LEU A 66 16.23 10.63 11.83
N SER A 67 16.67 11.02 13.03
CA SER A 67 16.24 10.39 14.30
C SER A 67 15.44 11.35 15.19
N SER A 68 15.48 12.65 14.90
CA SER A 68 14.84 13.71 15.69
C SER A 68 14.56 14.96 14.85
N LEU A 69 13.72 15.85 15.36
CA LEU A 69 13.45 17.15 14.74
C LEU A 69 14.67 18.08 14.75
N ASP A 70 15.55 17.96 15.77
CA ASP A 70 16.82 18.71 15.84
C ASP A 70 17.76 18.36 14.68
N ASP A 71 17.74 17.12 14.18
CA ASP A 71 18.54 16.70 13.02
C ASP A 71 18.13 17.48 11.77
N VAL A 72 16.84 17.78 11.62
CA VAL A 72 16.28 18.54 10.48
C VAL A 72 16.75 19.99 10.50
N GLU A 73 16.80 20.62 11.68
CA GLU A 73 17.28 22.00 11.84
C GLU A 73 18.77 22.14 11.50
N GLY A 74 19.56 21.10 11.82
CA GLY A 74 20.98 21.02 11.54
C GLY A 74 21.36 20.76 10.07
N MET A 75 20.41 20.35 9.22
CA MET A 75 20.70 20.03 7.83
C MET A 75 21.06 21.26 6.99
N SER A 76 21.85 21.03 5.94
CA SER A 76 22.03 22.02 4.86
C SER A 76 20.79 22.10 3.96
N VAL A 77 20.61 23.24 3.29
CA VAL A 77 19.52 23.44 2.29
C VAL A 77 19.54 22.36 1.21
N ARG A 78 20.73 21.95 0.77
CA ARG A 78 20.91 20.86 -0.20
C ARG A 78 20.34 19.54 0.31
N GLN A 79 20.65 19.17 1.55
CA GLN A 79 20.15 17.93 2.14
C GLN A 79 18.62 17.96 2.37
N LEU A 80 18.07 19.10 2.77
CA LEU A 80 16.61 19.29 2.89
C LEU A 80 15.92 19.09 1.53
N LYS A 81 16.45 19.72 0.47
CA LYS A 81 15.93 19.55 -0.91
C LYS A 81 16.07 18.11 -1.40
N GLU A 82 17.18 17.44 -1.11
CA GLU A 82 17.38 16.03 -1.47
C GLU A 82 16.34 15.11 -0.81
N ILE A 83 16.03 15.33 0.48
CA ILE A 83 14.99 14.58 1.19
C ILE A 83 13.61 14.84 0.57
N LEU A 84 13.26 16.11 0.32
CA LEU A 84 11.95 16.45 -0.27
C LEU A 84 11.81 15.89 -1.69
N ALA A 85 12.84 16.00 -2.52
CA ALA A 85 12.86 15.46 -3.88
C ALA A 85 12.65 13.93 -3.90
N ARG A 86 13.36 13.20 -3.03
CA ARG A 86 13.24 11.72 -2.93
C ARG A 86 11.87 11.24 -2.50
N ASN A 87 11.13 12.08 -1.78
CA ASN A 87 9.78 11.79 -1.33
C ASN A 87 8.70 12.47 -2.20
N PHE A 88 9.09 12.96 -3.38
CA PHE A 88 8.19 13.62 -4.32
C PHE A 88 7.42 14.80 -3.71
N VAL A 89 8.01 15.47 -2.72
CA VAL A 89 7.42 16.65 -2.08
C VAL A 89 7.90 17.89 -2.82
N ASN A 90 6.96 18.63 -3.39
CA ASN A 90 7.28 19.88 -4.06
C ASN A 90 7.79 20.94 -3.07
N TYR A 91 8.94 21.51 -3.41
CA TYR A 91 9.58 22.63 -2.70
C TYR A 91 9.83 23.84 -3.59
N SER A 92 9.27 23.86 -4.81
CA SER A 92 9.28 25.06 -5.64
C SER A 92 8.64 26.23 -4.89
N GLY A 93 9.32 27.37 -4.84
CA GLY A 93 8.83 28.56 -4.14
C GLY A 93 9.16 28.63 -2.65
N CYS A 94 9.94 27.69 -2.09
CA CYS A 94 10.58 27.88 -0.79
C CYS A 94 11.78 28.83 -0.95
N CYS A 95 11.65 30.03 -0.40
CA CYS A 95 12.65 31.09 -0.42
C CYS A 95 13.59 31.01 0.79
N GLU A 96 13.15 30.44 1.90
CA GLU A 96 13.90 30.41 3.15
C GLU A 96 14.14 28.99 3.67
N LYS A 97 15.25 28.80 4.40
CA LYS A 97 15.61 27.49 5.00
C LYS A 97 14.50 26.97 5.89
N TRP A 98 13.84 27.85 6.67
CA TRP A 98 12.81 27.46 7.60
C TRP A 98 11.59 26.81 6.91
N GLU A 99 11.25 27.23 5.69
CA GLU A 99 10.15 26.63 4.92
C GLU A 99 10.45 25.20 4.49
N LEU A 100 11.71 24.94 4.13
CA LEU A 100 12.18 23.59 3.81
C LEU A 100 12.21 22.72 5.07
N VAL A 101 12.68 23.27 6.20
CA VAL A 101 12.67 22.60 7.51
C VAL A 101 11.25 22.25 7.92
N GLU A 102 10.29 23.17 7.76
CA GLU A 102 8.89 22.93 8.08
C GLU A 102 8.31 21.80 7.22
N LYS A 103 8.57 21.80 5.91
CA LYS A 103 8.14 20.73 4.99
C LYS A 103 8.76 19.38 5.36
N VAL A 104 10.05 19.33 5.67
CA VAL A 104 10.73 18.08 6.07
C VAL A 104 10.23 17.60 7.43
N ASN A 105 10.03 18.49 8.41
CA ASN A 105 9.45 18.15 9.71
C ASN A 105 8.04 17.57 9.57
N ARG A 106 7.20 18.19 8.72
CA ARG A 106 5.87 17.66 8.41
C ARG A 106 5.97 16.27 7.79
N LEU A 107 6.81 16.11 6.78
CA LEU A 107 7.04 14.84 6.10
C LEU A 107 7.56 13.75 7.05
N TYR A 108 8.50 14.08 7.93
CA TYR A 108 9.06 13.17 8.93
C TYR A 108 7.96 12.68 9.88
N LYS A 109 7.16 13.61 10.41
CA LYS A 109 6.06 13.28 11.33
C LYS A 109 4.97 12.44 10.66
N GLU A 110 4.56 12.80 9.45
CA GLU A 110 3.59 12.03 8.67
C GLU A 110 4.11 10.61 8.37
N ASN A 111 5.40 10.47 8.07
CA ASN A 111 6.02 9.17 7.85
C ASN A 111 6.06 8.32 9.12
N GLU A 112 6.42 8.91 10.27
CA GLU A 112 6.42 8.20 11.56
C GLU A 112 5.01 7.74 11.95
N GLU A 113 4.00 8.60 11.79
CA GLU A 113 2.60 8.28 12.06
C GLU A 113 2.08 7.18 11.11
N ASN A 114 2.39 7.28 9.81
CA ASN A 114 2.01 6.25 8.84
C ASN A 114 2.69 4.91 9.13
N GLN A 115 3.99 4.91 9.48
CA GLN A 115 4.72 3.70 9.83
C GLN A 115 4.14 3.05 11.09
N LYS A 116 3.80 3.84 12.11
CA LYS A 116 3.16 3.35 13.33
C LYS A 116 1.78 2.77 13.04
N SER A 117 0.95 3.47 12.28
CA SER A 117 -0.39 3.03 11.92
C SER A 117 -0.38 1.75 11.09
N TYR A 118 0.51 1.65 10.09
CA TYR A 118 0.68 0.41 9.31
C TYR A 118 1.22 -0.73 10.17
N GLY A 119 2.19 -0.46 11.02
CA GLY A 119 2.78 -1.47 11.91
C GLY A 119 1.77 -2.03 12.91
N GLU A 120 0.99 -1.18 13.56
CA GLU A 120 -0.07 -1.59 14.50
C GLU A 120 -1.17 -2.37 13.79
N ARG A 121 -1.59 -1.92 12.61
CA ARG A 121 -2.62 -2.61 11.83
C ARG A 121 -2.15 -3.98 11.33
N LEU A 122 -0.88 -4.13 10.97
CA LEU A 122 -0.27 -5.41 10.61
C LEU A 122 -0.15 -6.35 11.83
N GLN A 123 0.24 -5.83 13.00
CA GLN A 123 0.33 -6.63 14.22
C GLN A 123 -1.04 -7.17 14.66
N LEU A 124 -2.08 -6.33 14.67
CA LEU A 124 -3.43 -6.76 15.01
C LEU A 124 -3.97 -7.81 14.01
N GLN A 125 -3.67 -7.63 12.73
CA GLN A 125 -4.08 -8.58 11.70
C GLN A 125 -3.36 -9.94 11.83
N ASP A 126 -2.06 -9.94 12.15
CA ASP A 126 -1.29 -11.16 12.35
C ASP A 126 -1.79 -11.95 13.58
N GLU A 127 -2.12 -11.25 14.67
CA GLU A 127 -2.71 -11.85 15.88
C GLU A 127 -4.11 -12.46 15.61
N GLU A 128 -4.93 -11.79 14.80
CA GLU A 128 -6.23 -12.30 14.38
C GLU A 128 -6.07 -13.53 13.48
N ASP A 129 -5.21 -13.45 12.47
CA ASP A 129 -4.96 -14.52 11.49
C ASP A 129 -4.34 -15.77 12.12
N ASP A 130 -3.50 -15.60 13.14
CA ASP A 130 -2.88 -16.72 13.83
C ASP A 130 -3.89 -17.63 14.53
N SER A 131 -5.01 -17.03 14.96
CA SER A 131 -6.13 -17.73 15.61
C SER A 131 -7.10 -18.40 14.63
N LEU A 132 -6.99 -18.12 13.33
CA LEU A 132 -7.88 -18.65 12.30
C LEU A 132 -7.48 -20.05 11.85
N CYS A 133 -8.50 -20.83 11.47
CA CYS A 133 -8.34 -22.14 10.90
C CYS A 133 -7.48 -22.07 9.63
N ARG A 134 -6.35 -22.79 9.61
CA ARG A 134 -5.40 -22.80 8.49
C ARG A 134 -5.92 -23.48 7.21
N ILE A 135 -7.18 -23.91 7.21
CA ILE A 135 -7.84 -24.56 6.07
C ILE A 135 -8.86 -23.63 5.41
N CYS A 136 -9.68 -22.92 6.20
CA CYS A 136 -10.70 -22.03 5.64
C CYS A 136 -10.40 -20.54 5.82
N MET A 137 -9.46 -20.16 6.71
CA MET A 137 -9.15 -18.77 7.06
C MET A 137 -10.38 -17.90 7.37
N ASP A 138 -11.42 -18.52 7.93
CA ASP A 138 -12.76 -17.91 8.11
C ASP A 138 -13.30 -18.11 9.54
N ALA A 139 -12.97 -19.24 10.17
CA ALA A 139 -13.39 -19.55 11.52
C ALA A 139 -12.17 -19.77 12.40
N VAL A 140 -12.27 -19.39 13.68
CA VAL A 140 -11.23 -19.61 14.68
C VAL A 140 -10.90 -21.09 14.86
N ILE A 141 -9.68 -21.37 15.29
CA ILE A 141 -9.23 -22.71 15.67
C ILE A 141 -9.96 -23.11 16.96
N ASP A 142 -10.94 -24.00 16.82
CA ASP A 142 -11.79 -24.52 17.90
C ASP A 142 -11.78 -26.05 17.99
N CYS A 143 -10.92 -26.73 17.24
CA CYS A 143 -10.93 -28.18 17.11
C CYS A 143 -9.56 -28.81 17.35
N VAL A 144 -9.55 -29.90 18.13
CA VAL A 144 -8.38 -30.78 18.30
C VAL A 144 -8.57 -32.08 17.52
N LEU A 145 -7.53 -32.48 16.79
CA LEU A 145 -7.51 -33.75 16.04
C LEU A 145 -6.95 -34.86 16.93
N LEU A 146 -7.78 -35.84 17.30
CA LEU A 146 -7.37 -36.93 18.21
C LEU A 146 -6.48 -37.97 17.52
N GLU A 147 -5.68 -38.64 18.35
CA GLU A 147 -4.44 -39.40 18.08
C GLU A 147 -3.17 -38.54 17.91
N CYS A 148 -3.26 -37.29 17.43
CA CYS A 148 -2.08 -36.42 17.25
C CYS A 148 -2.09 -35.10 18.02
N GLY A 149 -3.26 -34.62 18.49
CA GLY A 149 -3.38 -33.45 19.36
C GLY A 149 -3.21 -32.07 18.70
N HIS A 150 -3.01 -31.99 17.38
CA HIS A 150 -2.80 -30.70 16.70
C HIS A 150 -4.10 -29.88 16.62
N MET A 151 -4.02 -28.62 17.08
CA MET A 151 -5.09 -27.62 17.00
C MET A 151 -4.76 -26.61 15.91
N VAL A 152 -5.26 -26.85 14.70
CA VAL A 152 -4.94 -26.02 13.51
C VAL A 152 -6.15 -25.76 12.62
N THR A 153 -7.29 -26.36 12.95
CA THR A 153 -8.52 -26.29 12.16
C THR A 153 -9.69 -25.86 13.02
N CYS A 154 -10.71 -25.25 12.39
CA CYS A 154 -12.04 -25.16 12.97
C CYS A 154 -12.76 -26.52 12.84
N THR A 155 -13.85 -26.70 13.58
CA THR A 155 -14.59 -27.95 13.70
C THR A 155 -15.23 -28.37 12.37
N LYS A 156 -15.65 -27.40 11.55
CA LYS A 156 -16.19 -27.66 10.20
C LYS A 156 -15.13 -28.24 9.27
N CYS A 157 -13.90 -27.72 9.36
CA CYS A 157 -12.78 -28.21 8.56
C CYS A 157 -12.26 -29.54 9.10
N GLY A 158 -11.96 -29.64 10.40
CA GLY A 158 -11.46 -30.86 11.03
C GLY A 158 -12.34 -32.10 10.79
N LYS A 159 -13.68 -31.95 10.77
CA LYS A 159 -14.61 -33.05 10.46
C LYS A 159 -14.54 -33.57 9.03
N ARG A 160 -14.01 -32.79 8.08
CA ARG A 160 -13.89 -33.17 6.65
C ARG A 160 -12.52 -33.72 6.30
N MET A 161 -11.57 -33.72 7.24
CA MET A 161 -10.18 -34.10 7.02
C MET A 161 -9.97 -35.57 7.40
N SER A 162 -9.26 -36.32 6.56
CA SER A 162 -8.83 -37.70 6.85
C SER A 162 -7.45 -37.75 7.53
N GLU A 163 -6.61 -36.75 7.33
CA GLU A 163 -5.25 -36.66 7.85
C GLU A 163 -4.99 -35.28 8.46
N CYS A 164 -4.15 -35.25 9.50
CA CYS A 164 -3.74 -34.00 10.11
C CYS A 164 -2.81 -33.21 9.17
N PRO A 165 -3.04 -31.91 8.90
CA PRO A 165 -2.21 -31.13 7.99
C PRO A 165 -0.79 -30.86 8.51
N ILE A 166 -0.53 -31.10 9.80
CA ILE A 166 0.79 -30.90 10.43
C ILE A 166 1.64 -32.16 10.38
N CYS A 167 1.07 -33.29 10.80
CA CYS A 167 1.83 -34.54 11.01
C CYS A 167 1.39 -35.69 10.10
N ARG A 168 0.38 -35.49 9.26
CA ARG A 168 -0.21 -36.50 8.35
C ARG A 168 -0.74 -37.78 9.04
N GLN A 169 -0.85 -37.77 10.36
CA GLN A 169 -1.50 -38.84 11.12
C GLN A 169 -2.99 -38.90 10.76
N TYR A 170 -3.53 -40.12 10.61
CA TYR A 170 -4.95 -40.33 10.34
C TYR A 170 -5.82 -39.77 11.47
N VAL A 171 -6.84 -38.98 11.11
CA VAL A 171 -7.76 -38.36 12.06
C VAL A 171 -8.85 -39.37 12.42
N VAL A 172 -8.79 -39.92 13.63
CA VAL A 172 -9.81 -40.85 14.14
C VAL A 172 -11.06 -40.09 14.61
N ARG A 173 -10.86 -38.90 15.20
CA ARG A 173 -11.95 -38.08 15.73
C ARG A 173 -11.53 -36.61 15.83
N ALA A 174 -12.45 -35.71 15.50
CA ALA A 174 -12.31 -34.27 15.67
C ALA A 174 -13.23 -33.81 16.81
N VAL A 175 -12.68 -33.15 17.83
CA VAL A 175 -13.42 -32.69 19.01
C VAL A 175 -13.35 -31.17 19.12
N HIS A 176 -14.51 -30.53 19.29
CA HIS A 176 -14.62 -29.10 19.54
C HIS A 176 -14.16 -28.78 20.97
N VAL A 177 -13.32 -27.76 21.13
CA VAL A 177 -12.74 -27.28 22.39
C VAL A 177 -13.23 -25.87 22.64
N PHE A 178 -13.56 -25.56 23.89
CA PHE A 178 -13.92 -24.21 24.32
C PHE A 178 -12.69 -23.54 24.93
N LYS A 179 -12.25 -22.42 24.36
CA LYS A 179 -11.20 -21.58 24.94
C LYS A 179 -11.83 -20.78 26.10
N SER A 180 -11.23 -20.85 27.29
CA SER A 180 -11.69 -20.14 28.50
C SER A 180 -11.20 -18.70 28.53
#